data_AF-A0A6N7ALY4-F1
#
_entry.id   AF-A0A6N7ALY4-F1
#
_cell.length_a   1.000
_cell.length_b   1.000
_cell.length_c   1.000
_cell.angle_alpha   90.00
_cell.angle_beta   90.00
_cell.angle_gamma   90.00
#
_symmetry.space_group_name_H-M   'P 1'
#
loop_
_entity.id
_entity.type
_entity.pdbx_description
1 polymer ?
#
loop_
_entity_poly.entity_id
_entity_poly.type
_entity_poly.pdbx_seq_one_letter_code
_entity_poly.pdbx_strand_id
1 'polypeptide(L)'
;MRNEMMLTDERGESTTSQWDFLSWEAKDSLRYRFFATLNRGEEEPEKIIGEARLEHTNHGGEALFTQPEQKTFALPPGTLFPTDHTLFLLRKAVLGETIIRRPVFDGTDVSGVFDVNAVIDSLVPAGKDIEQEWPLLACHPSWRVRMAYFRSDSADDLPAYEIGARYHANGIGRE
;
A
#
# COMPACT_ATOMS: atom_id res chain seq x y z
N MET A 1 -8.80 3.94 6.59
CA MET A 1 -7.74 3.82 7.62
C MET A 1 -7.56 5.19 8.26
N ARG A 2 -7.29 5.23 9.57
CA ARG A 2 -6.89 6.44 10.28
C ARG A 2 -5.63 6.13 11.06
N ASN A 3 -4.59 6.95 10.89
CA ASN A 3 -3.38 6.90 11.67
C ASN A 3 -3.23 8.23 12.43
N GLU A 4 -2.83 8.13 13.70
CA GLU A 4 -2.52 9.29 14.54
C GLU A 4 -1.12 9.10 15.09
N MET A 5 -0.28 10.12 14.96
CA MET A 5 1.10 10.12 15.41
C MET A 5 1.32 11.32 16.31
N MET A 6 1.79 11.06 17.52
CA MET A 6 2.25 12.09 18.45
C MET A 6 3.78 12.07 18.47
N LEU A 7 4.39 13.18 18.09
CA LEU A 7 5.84 13.40 18.19
C LEU A 7 6.10 14.32 19.37
N THR A 8 6.92 13.87 20.32
CA THR A 8 7.38 14.70 21.43
C THR A 8 8.85 15.04 21.20
N ASP A 9 9.18 16.33 21.24
CA ASP A 9 10.55 16.80 21.05
C ASP A 9 11.38 16.73 22.35
N GLU A 10 12.65 17.08 22.26
CA GLU A 10 13.59 17.10 23.39
C GLU A 10 13.23 18.11 24.50
N ARG A 11 12.31 19.04 24.22
CA ARG A 11 11.81 20.06 25.15
C ARG A 11 10.49 19.64 25.81
N GLY A 12 9.93 18.49 25.43
CA GLY A 12 8.65 17.99 25.91
C GLY A 12 7.45 18.60 25.18
N GLU A 13 7.66 19.37 24.11
CA GLU A 13 6.59 19.87 23.25
C GLU A 13 6.08 18.73 22.37
N SER A 14 4.76 18.58 22.26
CA SER A 14 4.15 17.50 21.49
C SER A 14 3.38 18.04 20.29
N THR A 15 3.65 17.48 19.12
CA THR A 15 2.91 17.74 17.88
C THR A 15 2.15 16.49 17.49
N THR A 16 0.84 16.63 17.27
CA THR A 16 -0.01 15.54 16.78
C THR A 16 -0.26 15.70 15.29
N SER A 17 -0.07 14.64 14.54
CA SER A 17 -0.44 14.52 13.13
C SER A 17 -1.47 13.41 12.94
N GLN A 18 -2.55 13.70 12.24
CA GLN A 18 -3.60 12.74 11.92
C GLN A 18 -3.69 12.57 10.40
N TRP A 19 -3.66 11.32 9.94
CA TRP A 19 -3.83 10.95 8.55
C TRP A 19 -5.05 10.05 8.38
N ASP A 20 -6.01 10.50 7.58
CA ASP A 20 -7.18 9.74 7.19
C ASP A 20 -7.05 9.33 5.72
N PHE A 21 -7.23 8.04 5.44
CA PHE A 21 -7.18 7.50 4.09
C PHE A 21 -8.41 6.64 3.80
N LEU A 22 -9.09 6.93 2.69
CA LEU A 22 -10.21 6.17 2.16
C LEU A 22 -9.92 5.80 0.72
N SER A 23 -10.20 4.56 0.37
CA SER A 23 -10.11 4.11 -1.02
C SER A 23 -11.25 3.18 -1.41
N TRP A 24 -11.47 3.09 -2.71
CA TRP A 24 -12.39 2.15 -3.34
C TRP A 24 -11.75 1.58 -4.60
N GLU A 25 -11.77 0.25 -4.73
CA GLU A 25 -11.29 -0.49 -5.90
C GLU A 25 -12.46 -1.24 -6.55
N ALA A 26 -12.54 -1.19 -7.87
CA ALA A 26 -13.49 -2.00 -8.62
C ALA A 26 -13.10 -3.49 -8.57
N LYS A 27 -14.10 -4.38 -8.65
CA LYS A 27 -13.90 -5.84 -8.58
C LYS A 27 -13.05 -6.40 -9.73
N ASP A 28 -13.05 -5.73 -10.88
CA ASP A 28 -12.21 -6.05 -12.03
C ASP A 28 -10.79 -5.48 -11.93
N SER A 29 -10.49 -4.78 -10.84
CA SER A 29 -9.21 -4.11 -10.57
C SER A 29 -8.84 -3.01 -11.58
N LEU A 30 -9.80 -2.52 -12.39
CA LEU A 30 -9.53 -1.53 -13.44
C LEU A 30 -9.81 -0.08 -13.01
N ARG A 31 -10.44 0.13 -11.85
CA ARG A 31 -10.71 1.46 -11.31
C ARG A 31 -10.33 1.55 -9.85
N TYR A 32 -9.76 2.69 -9.50
CA TYR A 32 -9.37 3.03 -8.14
C TYR A 32 -9.75 4.47 -7.83
N ARG A 33 -10.28 4.71 -6.63
CA ARG A 33 -10.55 6.05 -6.12
C ARG A 33 -9.91 6.16 -4.75
N PHE A 34 -9.33 7.32 -4.47
CA PHE A 34 -8.61 7.56 -3.24
C PHE A 34 -8.88 8.98 -2.74
N PHE A 35 -8.91 9.08 -1.42
CA PHE A 35 -9.08 10.32 -0.68
C PHE A 35 -8.20 10.23 0.57
N ALA A 36 -7.31 11.20 0.73
CA ALA A 36 -6.49 11.33 1.92
C ALA A 36 -6.61 12.74 2.50
N THR A 37 -6.65 12.82 3.83
CA THR A 37 -6.57 14.09 4.56
C THR A 37 -5.42 13.98 5.56
N LEU A 38 -4.53 14.96 5.57
CA LEU A 38 -3.45 15.09 6.54
C LEU A 38 -3.68 16.36 7.37
N ASN A 39 -3.85 16.19 8.67
CA ASN A 39 -4.04 17.28 9.63
C ASN A 39 -2.84 17.35 10.57
N ARG A 40 -2.14 18.48 10.56
CA ARG A 40 -0.96 18.77 11.40
C ARG A 40 -1.20 19.93 12.38
N GLY A 41 -2.47 20.25 12.66
CA GLY A 41 -2.85 21.40 13.49
C GLY A 41 -2.95 22.73 12.73
N GLU A 42 -2.93 22.69 11.40
CA GLU A 42 -3.14 23.84 10.51
C GLU A 42 -4.63 24.17 10.37
N GLU A 43 -4.96 25.40 9.95
CA GLU A 43 -6.36 25.84 9.75
C GLU A 43 -7.08 25.03 8.66
N GLU A 44 -6.37 24.66 7.59
CA GLU A 44 -6.88 23.81 6.52
C GLU A 44 -6.04 22.55 6.39
N PRO A 45 -6.62 21.35 6.47
CA PRO A 45 -5.86 20.12 6.31
C PRO A 45 -5.50 19.89 4.84
N GLU A 46 -4.30 19.37 4.61
CA GLU A 46 -3.85 18.95 3.27
C GLU A 46 -4.71 17.79 2.77
N LYS A 47 -5.02 17.80 1.47
CA LYS A 47 -5.90 16.82 0.85
C LYS A 47 -5.30 16.27 -0.44
N ILE A 48 -5.40 14.95 -0.58
CA ILE A 48 -5.06 14.23 -1.80
C ILE A 48 -6.34 13.54 -2.28
N ILE A 49 -6.82 13.92 -3.45
CA ILE A 49 -8.07 13.37 -4.01
C ILE A 49 -7.81 13.01 -5.45
N GLY A 50 -8.24 11.82 -5.86
CA GLY A 50 -8.14 11.42 -7.24
C GLY A 50 -8.77 10.08 -7.56
N GLU A 51 -8.58 9.70 -8.82
CA GLU A 51 -8.96 8.39 -9.33
C GLU A 51 -7.92 7.88 -10.32
N ALA A 52 -7.83 6.57 -10.46
CA ALA A 52 -6.98 5.90 -11.42
C ALA A 52 -7.77 4.85 -12.19
N ARG A 53 -7.37 4.65 -13.44
CA ARG A 53 -8.01 3.73 -14.39
C ARG A 53 -6.94 3.02 -15.20
N LEU A 54 -7.10 1.71 -15.34
CA LEU A 54 -6.31 0.90 -16.27
C LEU A 54 -7.15 0.60 -17.50
N GLU A 55 -6.53 0.56 -18.67
CA GLU A 55 -7.23 0.22 -19.91
C GLU A 55 -7.76 -1.22 -19.86
N HIS A 56 -6.91 -2.14 -19.43
CA HIS A 56 -7.18 -3.57 -19.24
C HIS A 56 -6.19 -4.16 -18.24
N THR A 57 -6.43 -5.40 -17.80
CA THR A 57 -5.49 -6.13 -16.95
C THR A 57 -4.11 -6.21 -17.63
N ASN A 58 -3.04 -5.92 -16.88
CA ASN A 58 -1.65 -5.84 -17.35
C ASN A 58 -1.35 -4.77 -18.42
N HIS A 59 -2.32 -3.91 -18.77
CA HIS A 59 -2.08 -2.75 -19.61
C HIS A 59 -1.78 -1.52 -18.76
N GLY A 60 -1.37 -0.43 -19.40
CA GLY A 60 -1.19 0.85 -18.74
C GLY A 60 -2.53 1.54 -18.46
N GLY A 61 -2.42 2.80 -18.06
CA GLY A 61 -3.59 3.62 -17.80
C GLY A 61 -3.20 5.02 -17.34
N GLU A 62 -4.09 5.62 -16.56
CA GLU A 62 -3.91 6.99 -16.06
C GLU A 62 -4.40 7.14 -14.62
N ALA A 63 -3.75 8.03 -13.87
CA ALA A 63 -4.22 8.53 -12.59
C ALA A 63 -4.44 10.04 -12.68
N LEU A 64 -5.61 10.51 -12.27
CA LEU A 64 -6.00 11.91 -12.22
C LEU A 64 -6.16 12.34 -10.77
N PHE A 65 -5.37 13.31 -10.36
CA PHE A 65 -5.52 14.05 -9.12
C PHE A 65 -6.40 15.28 -9.37
N THR A 66 -7.29 15.56 -8.43
CA THR A 66 -8.10 16.78 -8.38
C THR A 66 -7.72 17.68 -7.22
N GLN A 67 -7.06 17.14 -6.20
CA GLN A 67 -6.39 17.87 -5.12
C GLN A 67 -5.02 17.24 -4.83
N PRO A 68 -4.01 18.05 -4.42
CA PRO A 68 -4.08 19.51 -4.17
C PRO A 68 -4.20 20.35 -5.44
N GLU A 69 -3.77 19.83 -6.58
CA GLU A 69 -3.91 20.44 -7.90
C GLU A 69 -4.34 19.41 -8.93
N GLN A 70 -4.88 19.87 -10.06
CA GLN A 70 -5.27 18.98 -11.14
C GLN A 70 -4.03 18.49 -11.89
N LYS A 71 -3.73 17.19 -11.77
CA LYS A 71 -2.54 16.59 -12.39
C LYS A 71 -2.85 15.18 -12.86
N THR A 72 -2.34 14.81 -14.02
CA THR A 72 -2.49 13.46 -14.60
C THR A 72 -1.15 12.77 -14.68
N PHE A 73 -1.12 11.49 -14.33
CA PHE A 73 0.06 10.63 -14.42
C PHE A 73 -0.25 9.42 -15.28
N ALA A 74 0.71 9.04 -16.13
CA ALA A 74 0.63 7.78 -16.85
C ALA A 74 0.94 6.62 -15.90
N LEU A 75 0.15 5.55 -15.98
CA LEU A 75 0.39 4.30 -15.29
C LEU A 75 1.03 3.32 -16.28
N PRO A 76 2.23 2.78 -15.99
CA PRO A 76 2.88 1.83 -16.89
C PRO A 76 2.11 0.50 -16.94
N PRO A 77 2.31 -0.30 -18.01
CA PRO A 77 1.75 -1.64 -18.08
C PRO A 77 2.13 -2.50 -16.87
N GLY A 78 1.14 -3.22 -16.34
CA GLY A 78 1.32 -4.09 -15.17
C GLY A 78 1.19 -3.40 -13.83
N THR A 79 0.78 -2.13 -13.79
CA THR A 79 0.42 -1.45 -12.53
C THR A 79 -0.69 -2.18 -11.81
N LEU A 80 -0.53 -2.38 -10.51
CA LEU A 80 -1.53 -2.95 -9.62
C LEU A 80 -2.01 -1.89 -8.61
N PHE A 81 -3.30 -1.93 -8.29
CA PHE A 81 -3.87 -1.22 -7.15
C PHE A 81 -3.72 -2.03 -5.86
N PRO A 82 -3.86 -1.44 -4.65
CA PRO A 82 -3.45 -2.07 -3.39
C PRO A 82 -4.08 -3.45 -3.12
N THR A 83 -5.37 -3.60 -3.40
CA THR A 83 -6.08 -4.88 -3.18
C THR A 83 -5.57 -5.94 -4.15
N ASP A 84 -5.46 -5.61 -5.44
CA ASP A 84 -4.98 -6.56 -6.45
C ASP A 84 -3.50 -6.91 -6.25
N HIS A 85 -2.68 -5.97 -5.77
CA HIS A 85 -1.30 -6.22 -5.37
C HIS A 85 -1.21 -7.24 -4.23
N THR A 86 -2.03 -7.09 -3.18
CA THR A 86 -2.07 -8.06 -2.06
C THR A 86 -2.49 -9.45 -2.54
N LEU A 87 -3.53 -9.52 -3.39
CA LEU A 87 -3.98 -10.78 -3.99
C LEU A 87 -2.90 -11.40 -4.89
N PHE A 88 -2.17 -10.58 -5.64
CA PHE A 88 -1.07 -11.03 -6.48
C PHE A 88 0.04 -11.66 -5.63
N LEU A 89 0.48 -10.98 -4.56
CA LEU A 89 1.50 -11.50 -3.64
C LEU A 89 1.07 -12.83 -3.02
N LEU A 90 -0.17 -12.95 -2.54
CA LEU A 90 -0.67 -14.20 -1.95
C LEU A 90 -0.74 -15.36 -2.95
N ARG A 91 -1.20 -15.10 -4.18
CA ARG A 91 -1.20 -16.12 -5.25
C ARG A 91 0.21 -16.61 -5.54
N LYS A 92 1.17 -15.68 -5.59
CA LYS A 92 2.58 -15.98 -5.83
C LYS A 92 3.23 -16.75 -4.68
N ALA A 93 2.91 -16.38 -3.45
CA ALA A 93 3.33 -17.09 -2.26
C ALA A 93 2.85 -18.55 -2.23
N VAL A 94 1.59 -18.80 -2.63
CA VAL A 94 1.04 -20.16 -2.75
C VAL A 94 1.76 -20.99 -3.81
N LEU A 95 2.20 -20.35 -4.90
CA LEU A 95 2.99 -20.99 -5.95
C LEU A 95 4.47 -21.19 -5.58
N GLY A 96 4.90 -20.71 -4.40
CA GLY A 96 6.28 -20.80 -3.94
C GLY A 96 7.24 -19.78 -4.57
N GLU A 97 6.71 -18.74 -5.23
CA GLU A 97 7.53 -17.63 -5.72
C GLU A 97 7.95 -16.73 -4.55
N THR A 98 9.24 -16.36 -4.52
CA THR A 98 9.85 -15.67 -3.38
C THR A 98 10.25 -14.22 -3.66
N ILE A 99 10.41 -13.82 -4.92
CA ILE A 99 10.79 -12.45 -5.30
C ILE A 99 9.82 -11.97 -6.37
N ILE A 100 9.17 -10.83 -6.08
CA ILE A 100 8.15 -10.24 -6.93
C ILE A 100 8.49 -8.78 -7.19
N ARG A 101 8.34 -8.34 -8.45
CA ARG A 101 8.42 -6.93 -8.83
C ARG A 101 7.19 -6.50 -9.60
N ARG A 102 6.53 -5.45 -9.12
CA ARG A 102 5.37 -4.84 -9.77
C ARG A 102 5.34 -3.32 -9.56
N PRO A 103 4.94 -2.54 -10.57
CA PRO A 103 4.53 -1.17 -10.32
C PRO A 103 3.22 -1.17 -9.53
N VAL A 104 3.11 -0.32 -8.52
CA VAL A 104 1.95 -0.18 -7.65
C VAL A 104 1.56 1.29 -7.58
N PHE A 105 0.27 1.57 -7.75
CA PHE A 105 -0.29 2.89 -7.51
C PHE A 105 -1.22 2.83 -6.31
N ASP A 106 -0.84 3.47 -5.21
CA ASP A 106 -1.57 3.43 -3.93
C ASP A 106 -2.36 4.71 -3.63
N GLY A 107 -2.11 5.81 -4.35
CA GLY A 107 -2.79 7.09 -4.16
C GLY A 107 -2.48 7.79 -2.84
N THR A 108 -1.40 7.40 -2.15
CA THR A 108 -0.99 8.00 -0.87
C THR A 108 -0.04 9.19 -1.03
N ASP A 109 0.58 9.33 -2.20
CA ASP A 109 1.47 10.42 -2.57
C ASP A 109 1.11 10.94 -3.97
N VAL A 110 1.42 12.22 -4.22
CA VAL A 110 1.24 12.91 -5.50
C VAL A 110 2.40 12.67 -6.48
N SER A 111 3.31 11.73 -6.17
CA SER A 111 4.45 11.35 -7.01
C SER A 111 4.11 10.28 -8.05
N GLY A 112 2.97 9.61 -7.92
CA GLY A 112 2.50 8.63 -8.88
C GLY A 112 2.78 7.19 -8.47
N VAL A 113 3.42 6.42 -9.35
CA VAL A 113 3.60 4.97 -9.21
C VAL A 113 4.87 4.65 -8.45
N PHE A 114 4.81 3.66 -7.57
CA PHE A 114 5.99 3.05 -6.97
C PHE A 114 6.38 1.78 -7.71
N ASP A 115 7.67 1.59 -7.95
CA ASP A 115 8.22 0.28 -8.26
C ASP A 115 8.39 -0.50 -6.96
N VAL A 116 7.63 -1.58 -6.78
CA VAL A 116 7.65 -2.37 -5.54
C VAL A 116 8.41 -3.66 -5.75
N ASN A 117 9.45 -3.86 -4.96
CA ASN A 117 10.16 -5.13 -4.84
C ASN A 117 9.72 -5.82 -3.55
N ALA A 118 9.11 -7.00 -3.68
CA ALA A 118 8.64 -7.80 -2.56
C ALA A 118 9.43 -9.10 -2.44
N VAL A 119 9.86 -9.42 -1.22
CA VAL A 119 10.47 -10.70 -0.85
C VAL A 119 9.50 -11.44 0.06
N ILE A 120 9.11 -12.65 -0.34
CA ILE A 120 8.18 -13.52 0.36
C ILE A 120 9.00 -14.63 1.04
N ASP A 121 8.91 -14.69 2.38
CA ASP A 121 9.54 -15.73 3.20
C ASP A 121 8.77 -17.06 3.10
N SER A 122 9.36 -18.10 3.68
CA SER A 122 8.79 -19.44 3.75
C SER A 122 7.40 -19.45 4.39
N LEU A 123 6.57 -20.38 3.92
CA LEU A 123 5.25 -20.67 4.47
C LEU A 123 5.32 -20.86 5.99
N VAL A 124 4.50 -20.11 6.71
CA VAL A 124 4.22 -20.32 8.13
C VAL A 124 2.92 -21.15 8.23
N PRO A 125 2.98 -22.41 8.72
CA PRO A 125 1.81 -23.26 8.86
C PRO A 125 0.71 -22.63 9.72
N ALA A 126 -0.54 -23.03 9.46
CA ALA A 126 -1.68 -22.62 10.26
C ALA A 126 -1.45 -22.92 11.75
N GLY A 127 -1.84 -21.98 12.61
CA GLY A 127 -1.71 -22.07 14.07
C GLY A 127 -0.29 -21.79 14.62
N LYS A 128 0.73 -21.74 13.77
CA LYS A 128 2.10 -21.41 14.20
C LYS A 128 2.23 -19.91 14.48
N ASP A 129 2.83 -19.57 15.62
CA ASP A 129 3.07 -18.19 16.06
C ASP A 129 1.78 -17.34 16.06
N ILE A 130 0.65 -17.91 16.48
CA ILE A 130 -0.64 -17.22 16.60
C ILE A 130 -0.98 -17.06 18.08
N GLU A 131 -1.14 -15.81 18.50
CA GLU A 131 -1.64 -15.48 19.83
C GLU A 131 -3.10 -15.90 19.99
N GLN A 132 -3.47 -16.28 21.21
CA GLN A 132 -4.80 -16.81 21.55
C GLN A 132 -5.94 -15.82 21.24
N GLU A 133 -5.63 -14.52 21.11
CA GLU A 133 -6.57 -13.44 20.82
C GLU A 133 -7.08 -13.42 19.37
N TRP A 134 -6.44 -14.19 18.45
CA TRP A 134 -6.77 -14.17 17.02
C TRP A 134 -7.17 -15.57 16.47
N PRO A 135 -8.17 -16.24 17.05
CA PRO A 135 -8.48 -17.63 16.72
C PRO A 135 -8.91 -17.83 15.27
N LEU A 136 -9.53 -16.83 14.64
CA LEU A 136 -9.93 -16.89 13.22
C LEU A 136 -8.73 -16.90 12.26
N LEU A 137 -7.57 -16.38 12.70
CA LEU A 137 -6.33 -16.42 11.91
C LEU A 137 -5.58 -17.75 12.08
N ALA A 138 -5.79 -18.45 13.20
CA ALA A 138 -5.12 -19.72 13.48
C ALA A 138 -5.43 -20.80 12.45
N CYS A 139 -6.57 -20.73 11.77
CA CYS A 139 -6.97 -21.69 10.74
C CYS A 139 -6.32 -21.45 9.38
N HIS A 140 -5.57 -20.36 9.20
CA HIS A 140 -4.99 -20.00 7.91
C HIS A 140 -3.45 -20.08 7.92
N PRO A 141 -2.84 -20.62 6.86
CA PRO A 141 -1.42 -20.42 6.64
C PRO A 141 -1.11 -18.94 6.37
N SER A 142 0.16 -18.57 6.54
CA SER A 142 0.60 -17.19 6.34
C SER A 142 2.02 -17.10 5.78
N TRP A 143 2.37 -15.93 5.26
CA TRP A 143 3.70 -15.62 4.75
C TRP A 143 4.16 -14.28 5.30
N ARG A 144 5.44 -14.18 5.66
CA ARG A 144 6.07 -12.88 5.95
C ARG A 144 6.56 -12.30 4.63
N VAL A 145 6.22 -11.05 4.37
CA VAL A 145 6.57 -10.33 3.16
C VAL A 145 7.28 -9.04 3.56
N ARG A 146 8.42 -8.77 2.94
CA ARG A 146 9.09 -7.46 3.01
C ARG A 146 8.98 -6.79 1.66
N MET A 147 8.56 -5.53 1.65
CA MET A 147 8.35 -4.74 0.45
C MET A 147 9.17 -3.47 0.54
N ALA A 148 9.88 -3.15 -0.53
CA ALA A 148 10.62 -1.91 -0.69
C ALA A 148 10.00 -1.12 -1.85
N TYR A 149 9.67 0.15 -1.58
CA TYR A 149 8.97 1.03 -2.51
C TYR A 149 9.93 2.05 -3.09
N PHE A 150 10.14 1.99 -4.41
CA PHE A 150 11.02 2.90 -5.13
C PHE A 150 10.19 3.90 -5.92
N ARG A 151 10.56 5.18 -5.87
CA ARG A 151 9.89 6.21 -6.64
C ARG A 151 10.28 6.08 -8.12
N SER A 152 9.28 5.95 -8.99
CA SER A 152 9.53 5.82 -10.43
C SER A 152 10.09 7.10 -11.08
N ASP A 153 9.95 8.25 -10.40
CA ASP A 153 10.39 9.57 -10.84
C ASP A 153 11.78 9.98 -10.31
N SER A 154 12.41 9.14 -9.49
CA SER A 154 13.74 9.41 -8.92
C SER A 154 14.81 8.50 -9.54
N ALA A 155 16.03 9.02 -9.63
CA ALA A 155 17.23 8.25 -9.94
C ALA A 155 17.91 7.65 -8.69
N ASP A 156 17.28 7.79 -7.52
CA ASP A 156 17.80 7.22 -6.28
C ASP A 156 17.72 5.69 -6.28
N ASP A 157 18.84 5.06 -5.94
CA ASP A 157 18.92 3.60 -5.77
C ASP A 157 18.37 3.12 -4.42
N LEU A 158 17.94 4.05 -3.55
CA LEU A 158 17.37 3.74 -2.23
C LEU A 158 15.85 3.73 -2.27
N PRO A 159 15.19 2.81 -1.53
CA PRO A 159 13.74 2.84 -1.40
C PRO A 159 13.29 4.08 -0.63
N ALA A 160 12.16 4.65 -1.04
CA ALA A 160 11.51 5.74 -0.30
C ALA A 160 11.03 5.28 1.07
N TYR A 161 10.54 4.03 1.14
CA TYR A 161 10.19 3.37 2.39
C TYR A 161 10.15 1.85 2.21
N GLU A 162 10.20 1.13 3.35
CA GLU A 162 10.03 -0.31 3.42
C GLU A 162 8.87 -0.67 4.35
N ILE A 163 8.15 -1.74 4.01
CA ILE A 163 7.07 -2.30 4.84
C ILE A 163 7.32 -3.79 5.04
N GLY A 164 7.18 -4.25 6.27
CA GLY A 164 7.11 -5.67 6.62
C GLY A 164 5.69 -6.03 7.02
N ALA A 165 5.17 -7.15 6.51
CA ALA A 165 3.86 -7.65 6.90
C ALA A 165 3.81 -9.18 6.87
N ARG A 166 3.08 -9.77 7.81
CA ARG A 166 2.62 -11.15 7.77
C ARG A 166 1.20 -11.19 7.19
N TYR A 167 1.08 -11.67 5.96
CA TYR A 167 -0.22 -11.90 5.33
C TYR A 167 -0.70 -13.32 5.56
N HIS A 168 -1.92 -13.45 6.10
CA HIS A 168 -2.65 -14.70 6.14
C HIS A 168 -3.28 -15.00 4.78
N ALA A 169 -3.54 -16.27 4.49
CA ALA A 169 -4.12 -16.70 3.21
C ALA A 169 -5.49 -16.07 2.89
N ASN A 170 -6.17 -15.51 3.88
CA ASN A 170 -7.43 -14.78 3.73
C ASN A 170 -7.25 -13.27 3.46
N GLY A 171 -6.03 -12.77 3.32
CA GLY A 171 -5.74 -11.35 3.03
C GLY A 171 -5.49 -10.48 4.25
N ILE A 172 -5.67 -10.99 5.47
CA ILE A 172 -5.43 -10.20 6.69
C ILE A 172 -3.91 -10.06 6.90
N GLY A 173 -3.42 -8.82 6.84
CA GLY A 173 -2.06 -8.44 7.18
C GLY A 173 -1.91 -8.11 8.66
N ARG A 174 -0.76 -8.44 9.23
CA ARG A 174 -0.29 -7.99 10.55
C ARG A 174 1.18 -7.61 10.45
N GLU A 175 1.65 -6.66 11.24
CA GLU A 175 3.10 -6.41 11.37
C GLU A 175 3.78 -7.50 12.23
#